data_AF-A0A935HIY4-F1
#
_entry.id   AF-A0A935HIY4-F1
#
_cell.length_a   1.000
_cell.length_b   1.000
_cell.length_c   1.000
_cell.angle_alpha   90.00
_cell.angle_beta   90.00
_cell.angle_gamma   90.00
#
_symmetry.space_group_name_H-M   'P 1'
#
loop_
_entity.id
_entity.type
_entity.pdbx_description
1 polymer ?
#
loop_
_entity_poly.entity_id
_entity_poly.type
_entity_poly.pdbx_seq_one_letter_code
_entity_poly.pdbx_strand_id
1 'polypeptide(L)' 'MWRTHDRAEIDYIEEKDGVLNAYEFKWKAQKARFAHSFPEAYPNHKTAVVSRSDYENFIGI' A
#
# COMPACT_ATOMS: atom_id res chain seq x y z
N MET A 1 0.29 6.43 12.34
CA MET A 1 1.15 6.69 11.16
C MET A 1 2.34 5.76 11.26
N TRP A 2 2.49 4.80 10.35
CA TRP A 2 3.66 3.91 10.33
C TRP A 2 4.82 4.67 9.69
N ARG A 3 5.91 4.90 10.43
CA ARG A 3 7.16 5.46 9.90
C ARG A 3 8.25 4.43 10.10
N THR A 4 8.78 3.86 9.01
CA THR A 4 10.03 3.14 9.08
C THR A 4 11.19 4.14 9.15
N HIS A 5 12.31 3.71 9.74
CA HIS A 5 13.55 4.49 9.81
C HIS A 5 14.12 4.87 8.42
N ASP A 6 13.58 4.26 7.36
CA ASP A 6 13.97 4.43 5.96
C ASP A 6 13.28 5.62 5.25
N ARG A 7 12.48 6.42 5.97
CA ARG A 7 11.64 7.51 5.40
C ARG A 7 10.63 7.05 4.34
N ALA A 8 10.38 5.75 4.25
CA ALA A 8 9.36 5.23 3.37
C ALA A 8 8.00 5.31 4.07
N GLU A 9 7.11 6.14 3.52
CA GLU A 9 5.76 6.36 4.02
C GLU A 9 4.79 5.49 3.23
N ILE A 10 3.94 4.75 3.93
CA ILE A 10 2.81 4.03 3.34
C ILE A 10 1.56 4.80 3.75
N ASP A 11 0.78 5.27 2.77
CA ASP A 11 -0.41 6.10 3.03
C ASP A 11 -1.47 5.34 3.83
N TYR A 12 -1.69 4.07 3.48
CA TYR A 12 -2.71 3.25 4.10
C TYR A 12 -2.30 1.79 4.20
N ILE A 13 -2.61 1.17 5.34
CA ILE A 13 -2.38 -0.25 5.60
C ILE A 13 -3.66 -0.80 6.18
N GLU A 14 -4.17 -1.89 5.61
CA GLU A 14 -5.26 -2.67 6.19
C GLU A 14 -4.80 -4.10 6.49
N GLU A 15 -5.33 -4.69 7.55
CA GLU A 15 -5.19 -6.11 7.81
C GLU A 15 -6.48 -6.82 7.41
N LYS A 16 -6.36 -7.86 6.57
CA LYS A 16 -7.48 -8.69 6.17
C LYS A 16 -7.06 -10.14 6.14
N ASP A 17 -7.78 -10.98 6.88
CA ASP A 17 -7.50 -12.43 6.96
C ASP A 17 -6.06 -12.76 7.41
N GLY A 18 -5.48 -11.93 8.30
CA GLY A 18 -4.09 -12.06 8.75
C GLY A 18 -3.04 -11.64 7.72
N VAL A 19 -3.45 -11.09 6.58
CA VAL A 19 -2.57 -10.53 5.54
C VAL A 19 -2.61 -9.01 5.63
N LEU A 20 -1.43 -8.38 5.72
CA LEU A 20 -1.32 -6.93 5.65
C LEU A 20 -1.30 -6.48 4.18
N ASN A 21 -2.21 -5.59 3.82
CA ASN A 21 -2.27 -4.97 2.51
C ASN A 21 -1.89 -3.49 2.66
N ALA A 22 -0.89 -3.05 1.89
CA ALA A 22 -0.42 -1.69 1.84
C ALA A 22 -0.89 -1.00 0.56
N TYR A 23 -1.34 0.24 0.70
CA TYR A 23 -1.86 1.05 -0.39
C TYR A 23 -1.15 2.40 -0.43
N GLU A 24 -0.80 2.83 -1.63
CA GLU A 24 -0.36 4.19 -1.91
C GLU A 24 -1.38 4.90 -2.80
N PHE A 25 -1.73 6.14 -2.45
CA PHE A 25 -2.66 6.94 -3.24
C PHE A 25 -1.90 7.88 -4.16
N LYS A 26 -2.10 7.72 -5.47
CA LYS A 26 -1.46 8.58 -6.48
C LYS A 26 -2.53 9.22 -7.36
N TRP A 27 -2.29 10.46 -7.78
CA TRP A 27 -3.24 11.15 -8.65
C TRP A 27 -3.33 10.58 -10.05
N LYS A 28 -2.21 10.05 -10.54
CA LYS A 28 -2.08 9.34 -11.82
C LYS A 28 -1.67 7.90 -11.52
N ALA A 29 -2.13 6.97 -12.35
CA ALA A 29 -1.69 5.57 -12.33
C ALA A 29 -0.18 5.51 -12.65
N GLN A 30 0.64 5.50 -11.61
CA GLN A 30 2.09 5.42 -11.68
C GLN A 30 2.56 4.31 -10.74
N LYS A 31 3.66 3.66 -11.07
CA LYS A 31 4.28 2.70 -10.16
C LYS A 31 4.70 3.43 -8.90
N ALA A 32 4.19 3.00 -7.76
CA ALA A 32 4.61 3.48 -6.47
C ALA A 32 5.72 2.56 -5.93
N ARG A 33 6.63 3.13 -5.15
CA ARG A 33 7.77 2.40 -4.58
C ARG A 33 7.46 2.19 -3.11
N PHE A 34 7.04 0.97 -2.79
CA PHE A 34 6.89 0.55 -1.40
C PHE A 34 8.25 0.38 -0.74
N ALA A 35 8.30 0.69 0.57
CA ALA A 35 9.46 0.46 1.41
C ALA A 35 9.90 -0.99 1.28
N HIS A 36 11.19 -1.24 1.04
CA HIS A 36 11.69 -2.62 0.97
C HIS A 36 11.57 -3.36 2.32
N SER A 37 11.56 -2.62 3.42
CA SER A 37 11.32 -3.18 4.76
C SER A 37 9.91 -3.73 4.96
N PHE A 38 8.93 -3.33 4.16
CA PHE A 38 7.55 -3.81 4.27
C PHE A 38 7.38 -5.28 3.85
N PRO A 39 7.80 -5.70 2.64
CA PRO A 39 7.81 -7.12 2.27
C PRO A 39 8.71 -7.98 3.17
N GLU A 40 9.78 -7.40 3.73
CA GLU A 40 10.66 -8.11 4.67
C GLU A 40 9.98 -8.37 6.03
N ALA A 41 9.28 -7.38 6.58
CA ALA A 41 8.55 -7.53 7.84
C ALA A 41 7.30 -8.40 7.70
N TYR A 42 6.67 -8.36 6.53
CA TYR A 42 5.40 -9.04 6.24
C TYR A 42 5.53 -9.87 4.97
N PRO A 43 6.04 -11.11 5.04
CA PRO A 43 6.23 -11.94 3.84
C PRO A 43 4.90 -12.26 3.14
N ASN A 44 3.81 -12.38 3.90
CA ASN A 44 2.45 -12.47 3.38
C ASN A 44 1.82 -11.08 3.37
N HIS A 45 2.11 -10.31 2.33
CA HIS A 45 1.56 -8.97 2.13
C HIS A 45 1.04 -8.78 0.71
N LYS A 46 0.21 -7.76 0.52
CA LYS A 46 -0.11 -7.23 -0.81
C LYS A 46 0.18 -5.75 -0.86
N THR A 47 0.59 -5.27 -2.03
CA THR A 47 0.83 -3.85 -2.29
C THR A 47 0.06 -3.41 -3.51
N ALA A 48 -0.64 -2.29 -3.40
CA ALA A 48 -1.46 -1.76 -4.49
C ALA A 48 -1.38 -0.23 -4.57
N VAL A 49 -1.39 0.29 -5.78
CA VAL A 49 -1.45 1.75 -6.00
C VAL A 49 -2.86 2.10 -6.41
N VAL A 50 -3.51 2.92 -5.61
CA VAL A 50 -4.86 3.39 -5.89
C VAL A 50 -4.75 4.74 -6.56
N SER A 51 -5.26 4.81 -7.80
CA SER A 51 -5.30 6.03 -8.58
C SER A 51 -6.72 6.56 -8.72
N ARG A 52 -6.89 7.80 -9.18
CA ARG A 52 -8.20 8.34 -9.56
C ARG A 52 -8.93 7.48 -10.59
N SER A 53 -8.21 6.69 -11.38
CA SER A 53 -8.80 5.80 -12.38
C SER A 53 -9.22 4.45 -11.81
N ASP A 54 -8.69 4.07 -10.64
CA ASP A 54 -8.83 2.72 -10.05
C ASP A 54 -9.44 2.75 -8.64
N TYR A 55 -9.86 3.93 -8.16
CA TYR A 55 -10.41 4.10 -6.81
C TYR A 55 -11.73 3.34 -6.61
N GLU A 56 -12.51 3.16 -7.69
CA GLU A 56 -13.76 2.39 -7.65
C GLU A 56 -13.50 0.93 -7.27
N ASN A 57 -12.43 0.34 -7.83
CA ASN A 57 -11.99 -1.00 -7.48
C ASN A 57 -11.54 -1.11 -6.01
N PHE A 58 -10.92 -0.05 -5.48
CA PHE A 58 -10.52 0.01 -4.08
C PHE A 58 -11.73 0.06 -3.12
N ILE A 59 -12.79 0.80 -3.46
CA ILE A 59 -14.00 0.89 -2.63
C ILE A 59 -14.93 -0.33 -2.83
N GLY A 60 -14.71 -1.13 -3.88
CA GLY A 60 -15.50 -2.34 -4.16
C GLY A 60 -16.85 -2.05 -4.81
N ILE A 61 -16.93 -0.97 -5.58
CA ILE A 61 -18.10 -0.53 -6.36
C ILE A 61 -17.91 -0.90 -7.83
#